data_AF-V4ADZ4-F1
#
_entry.id   AF-V4ADZ4-F1
#
_cell.length_a   1.000
_cell.length_b   1.000
_cell.length_c   1.000
_cell.angle_alpha   90.00
_cell.angle_beta   90.00
_cell.angle_gamma   90.00
#
_symmetry.space_group_name_H-M   'P 1'
#
loop_
_entity.id
_entity.type
_entity.pdbx_description
1 polymer ?
#
loop_
_entity_poly.entity_id
_entity_poly.type
_entity_poly.pdbx_seq_one_letter_code
_entity_poly.pdbx_strand_id
1 'polypeptide(L)'
;FGKFLHTVIAGWDDSECQKAFESICQHTALLKNIKTVVNSRPGLYPGIENGIRLLIRRVFLDPCPSISDRAFWLTRILKPWPMVTQARIIYLLYGAAYQGSPDEWLAENVANLLLLCGDKITAKLLISKAINGRIIELCSITTSFCLVCVKSNYSLSCVMIMIQNILQVMDNSKDRLTFINSMMDMFKEMILDMHEFS
;
A
#
# COMPACT_ATOMS: atom_id res chain seq x y z
N PHE A 1 -11.48 -10.99 12.50
CA PHE A 1 -12.09 -9.72 12.98
C PHE A 1 -12.40 -8.73 11.86
N GLY A 2 -11.46 -8.38 10.95
CA GLY A 2 -11.75 -7.41 9.87
C GLY A 2 -12.92 -7.76 8.97
N LYS A 3 -12.95 -8.97 8.39
CA LYS A 3 -14.10 -9.43 7.57
C LYS A 3 -15.43 -9.30 8.32
N PHE A 4 -15.47 -9.73 9.58
CA PHE A 4 -16.66 -9.61 10.43
C PHE A 4 -17.09 -8.15 10.63
N LEU A 5 -16.16 -7.24 10.94
CA LEU A 5 -16.46 -5.82 11.08
C LEU A 5 -17.09 -5.26 9.81
N HIS A 6 -16.45 -5.48 8.65
CA HIS A 6 -16.93 -5.00 7.35
C HIS A 6 -18.28 -5.60 6.94
N THR A 7 -18.59 -6.82 7.39
CA THR A 7 -19.93 -7.41 7.25
C THR A 7 -20.97 -6.74 8.15
N VAL A 8 -20.62 -6.45 9.41
CA VAL A 8 -21.55 -5.85 10.38
C VAL A 8 -21.91 -4.42 10.01
N ILE A 9 -20.94 -3.65 9.53
CA ILE A 9 -21.14 -2.23 9.15
C ILE A 9 -21.59 -2.06 7.70
N ALA A 10 -21.87 -3.15 6.98
CA ALA A 10 -22.32 -3.08 5.60
C ALA A 10 -23.65 -2.31 5.54
N GLY A 11 -23.68 -1.22 4.76
CA GLY A 11 -24.84 -0.34 4.62
C GLY A 11 -24.99 0.73 5.70
N TRP A 12 -24.07 0.81 6.67
CA TRP A 12 -24.03 1.89 7.65
C TRP A 12 -23.59 3.20 7.01
N ASP A 13 -24.03 4.33 7.57
CA ASP A 13 -23.57 5.64 7.13
C ASP A 13 -22.17 6.01 7.67
N ASP A 14 -21.61 7.09 7.14
CA ASP A 14 -20.30 7.64 7.50
C ASP A 14 -20.16 7.96 9.01
N SER A 15 -21.25 8.36 9.66
CA SER A 15 -21.27 8.71 11.09
C SER A 15 -21.33 7.46 11.96
N GLU A 16 -22.06 6.43 11.55
CA GLU A 16 -22.12 5.15 12.25
C GLU A 16 -20.79 4.41 12.15
N CYS A 17 -20.17 4.40 10.96
CA CYS A 17 -18.82 3.89 10.76
C CYS A 17 -17.78 4.63 11.61
N GLN A 18 -17.93 5.95 11.76
CA GLN A 18 -17.08 6.75 12.65
C GLN A 18 -17.23 6.34 14.13
N LYS A 19 -18.46 6.08 14.60
CA LYS A 19 -18.68 5.60 15.99
C LYS A 19 -18.07 4.21 16.21
N ALA A 20 -18.18 3.33 15.22
CA ALA A 20 -17.54 2.01 15.27
C ALA A 20 -16.00 2.15 15.35
N PHE A 21 -15.41 3.03 14.55
CA PHE A 21 -13.99 3.36 14.62
C PHE A 21 -13.56 3.81 16.02
N GLU A 22 -14.29 4.76 16.59
CA GLU A 22 -14.01 5.34 17.91
C GLU A 22 -14.08 4.28 19.01
N SER A 23 -15.13 3.44 18.99
CA SER A 23 -15.29 2.33 19.92
C SER A 23 -14.12 1.34 19.83
N ILE A 24 -13.73 0.91 18.63
CA ILE A 24 -12.59 0.01 18.46
C ILE A 24 -11.30 0.66 18.96
N CYS A 25 -11.07 1.95 18.64
CA CYS A 25 -9.90 2.69 19.10
C CYS A 25 -9.83 2.77 20.64
N GLN A 26 -10.97 2.97 21.30
CA GLN A 26 -11.06 3.03 22.75
C GLN A 26 -10.72 1.68 23.39
N HIS A 27 -11.33 0.58 22.91
CA HIS A 27 -11.12 -0.75 23.49
C HIS A 27 -9.71 -1.29 23.25
N THR A 28 -9.07 -0.92 22.15
CA THR A 28 -7.71 -1.38 21.78
C THR A 28 -6.61 -0.42 22.24
N ALA A 29 -6.98 0.73 22.81
CA ALA A 29 -6.08 1.84 23.10
C ALA A 29 -5.23 2.27 21.87
N LEU A 30 -5.77 2.12 20.66
CA LEU A 30 -5.04 2.32 19.40
C LEU A 30 -4.40 3.71 19.32
N LEU A 31 -5.17 4.77 19.54
CA LEU A 31 -4.67 6.15 19.43
C LEU A 31 -3.57 6.43 20.47
N LYS A 32 -3.67 5.86 21.67
CA LYS A 32 -2.62 5.97 22.70
C LYS A 32 -1.34 5.28 22.24
N ASN A 33 -1.43 4.07 21.70
CA ASN A 33 -0.28 3.31 21.20
C ASN A 33 0.39 4.01 20.02
N ILE A 34 -0.40 4.55 19.07
CA ILE A 34 0.11 5.38 17.97
C ILE A 34 0.87 6.57 18.54
N LYS A 35 0.29 7.31 19.49
CA LYS A 35 0.95 8.47 20.12
C LYS A 35 2.30 8.11 20.74
N THR A 36 2.40 6.96 21.40
CA THR A 36 3.66 6.49 21.98
C THR A 36 4.71 6.21 20.91
N VAL A 37 4.34 5.45 19.88
CA VAL A 37 5.25 5.04 18.81
C VAL A 37 5.72 6.23 17.97
N VAL A 38 4.81 7.12 17.57
CA VAL A 38 5.17 8.27 16.72
C VAL A 38 5.98 9.33 17.46
N ASN A 39 5.99 9.36 18.79
CA ASN A 39 6.84 10.26 19.57
C ASN A 39 8.18 9.61 19.97
N SER A 40 8.37 8.34 19.65
CA SER A 40 9.56 7.57 19.99
C SER A 40 10.46 7.38 18.76
N ARG A 41 11.68 6.88 18.99
CA ARG A 41 12.57 6.45 17.89
C ARG A 41 11.97 5.19 17.23
N PRO A 42 11.95 5.08 15.88
CA PRO A 42 11.54 3.85 15.22
C PRO A 42 12.33 2.63 15.72
N GLY A 43 11.64 1.52 15.92
CA GLY A 43 12.23 0.27 16.41
C GLY A 43 12.43 0.22 17.93
N LEU A 44 12.07 1.28 18.68
CA LEU A 44 12.12 1.26 20.15
C LEU A 44 11.05 0.34 20.74
N TYR A 45 9.88 0.23 20.08
CA TYR A 45 8.75 -0.60 20.54
C TYR A 45 8.26 -1.52 19.41
N PRO A 46 9.07 -2.48 18.94
CA PRO A 46 8.76 -3.27 17.74
C PRO A 46 7.47 -4.10 17.88
N GLY A 47 7.17 -4.60 19.08
CA GLY A 47 5.92 -5.32 19.35
C GLY A 47 4.67 -4.43 19.26
N ILE A 48 4.75 -3.18 19.77
CA ILE A 48 3.65 -2.22 19.69
C ILE A 48 3.50 -1.70 18.26
N GLU A 49 4.60 -1.40 17.58
CA GLU A 49 4.62 -1.02 16.17
C GLU A 49 3.93 -2.07 15.29
N ASN A 50 4.31 -3.33 15.45
CA ASN A 50 3.71 -4.44 14.72
C ASN A 50 2.23 -4.66 15.11
N GLY A 51 1.90 -4.53 16.40
CA GLY A 51 0.51 -4.63 16.87
C GLY A 51 -0.39 -3.57 16.24
N ILE A 52 0.06 -2.31 16.19
CA ILE A 52 -0.65 -1.20 15.52
C ILE A 52 -0.82 -1.51 14.04
N ARG A 53 0.26 -1.91 13.35
CA ARG A 53 0.23 -2.25 11.93
C ARG A 53 -0.78 -3.35 11.64
N LEU A 54 -0.71 -4.46 12.36
CA LEU A 54 -1.61 -5.60 12.16
C LEU A 54 -3.06 -5.24 12.48
N LEU A 55 -3.31 -4.50 13.57
CA LEU A 55 -4.66 -4.08 13.90
C LEU A 55 -5.23 -3.19 12.80
N ILE A 56 -4.51 -2.14 12.40
CA ILE A 56 -5.00 -1.21 11.38
C ILE A 56 -5.21 -1.92 10.04
N ARG A 57 -4.20 -2.65 9.58
CA ARG A 57 -4.26 -3.32 8.27
C ARG A 57 -5.33 -4.40 8.25
N ARG A 58 -5.33 -5.33 9.20
CA ARG A 58 -6.25 -6.49 9.16
C ARG A 58 -7.68 -6.15 9.55
N VAL A 59 -7.93 -5.08 10.30
CA VAL A 59 -9.28 -4.70 10.72
C VAL A 59 -9.89 -3.68 9.77
N PHE A 60 -9.15 -2.64 9.39
CA PHE A 60 -9.70 -1.52 8.64
C PHE A 60 -9.31 -1.54 7.16
N LEU A 61 -8.03 -1.74 6.81
CA LEU A 61 -7.55 -1.45 5.45
C LEU A 61 -7.59 -2.63 4.47
N ASP A 62 -7.04 -3.79 4.85
CA ASP A 62 -6.92 -4.98 4.00
C ASP A 62 -8.28 -5.59 3.63
N PRO A 63 -9.31 -5.61 4.51
CA PRO A 63 -10.63 -6.14 4.14
C PRO A 63 -11.42 -5.25 3.18
N CYS A 64 -10.98 -4.02 2.91
CA CYS A 64 -11.69 -3.09 2.02
C CYS A 64 -11.73 -3.62 0.58
N PRO A 65 -12.92 -3.73 -0.04
CA PRO A 65 -13.05 -4.20 -1.42
C PRO A 65 -12.69 -3.15 -2.46
N SER A 66 -12.73 -1.86 -2.09
CA SER A 66 -12.43 -0.74 -2.99
C SER A 66 -11.41 0.23 -2.39
N ILE A 67 -10.79 1.02 -3.28
CA ILE A 67 -9.88 2.10 -2.90
C ILE A 67 -10.63 3.19 -2.11
N SER A 68 -11.87 3.47 -2.47
CA SER A 68 -12.69 4.49 -1.79
C SER A 68 -12.88 4.11 -0.31
N ASP A 69 -13.21 2.85 -0.03
CA ASP A 69 -13.37 2.36 1.34
C ASP A 69 -12.06 2.44 2.11
N ARG A 70 -10.94 2.05 1.46
CA ARG A 70 -9.62 2.13 2.08
C ARG A 70 -9.23 3.57 2.39
N ALA A 71 -9.50 4.50 1.47
CA ALA A 71 -9.25 5.93 1.64
C ALA A 71 -10.12 6.52 2.76
N PHE A 72 -11.37 6.09 2.88
CA PHE A 72 -12.26 6.45 3.99
C PHE A 72 -11.63 6.11 5.35
N TRP A 73 -11.23 4.84 5.54
CA TRP A 73 -10.63 4.39 6.81
C TRP A 73 -9.29 5.06 7.08
N LEU A 74 -8.44 5.17 6.06
CA LEU A 74 -7.14 5.85 6.19
C LEU A 74 -7.33 7.31 6.61
N THR A 75 -8.33 8.00 6.05
CA THR A 75 -8.64 9.38 6.45
C THR A 75 -9.03 9.45 7.93
N ARG A 76 -9.84 8.52 8.44
CA ARG A 76 -10.20 8.50 9.87
C ARG A 76 -9.01 8.21 10.79
N ILE A 77 -8.10 7.33 10.36
CA ILE A 77 -6.87 7.00 11.08
C ILE A 77 -5.91 8.19 11.14
N LEU A 78 -5.77 8.94 10.06
CA LEU A 78 -4.82 10.04 9.92
C LEU A 78 -5.33 11.38 10.45
N LYS A 79 -6.64 11.64 10.37
CA LYS A 79 -7.28 12.91 10.76
C LYS A 79 -6.91 13.43 12.17
N PRO A 80 -6.71 12.60 13.21
CA PRO A 80 -6.33 13.08 14.54
C PRO A 80 -4.91 13.65 14.63
N TRP A 81 -4.08 13.51 13.59
CA TRP A 81 -2.65 13.74 13.67
C TRP A 81 -2.18 14.88 12.75
N PRO A 82 -1.15 15.65 13.15
CA PRO A 82 -0.50 16.62 12.27
C PRO A 82 0.13 15.95 11.03
N MET A 83 0.28 16.68 9.94
CA MET A 83 0.77 16.16 8.64
C MET A 83 2.08 15.35 8.75
N VAL A 84 3.06 15.83 9.52
CA VAL A 84 4.34 15.11 9.70
C VAL A 84 4.14 13.77 10.40
N THR A 85 3.25 13.72 11.40
CA THR A 85 2.89 12.48 12.09
C THR A 85 2.12 11.53 11.18
N GLN A 86 1.26 12.06 10.30
CA GLN A 86 0.57 11.24 9.30
C GLN A 86 1.57 10.50 8.40
N ALA A 87 2.63 11.17 7.94
CA ALA A 87 3.68 10.52 7.16
C ALA A 87 4.38 9.38 7.94
N ARG A 88 4.62 9.56 9.24
CA ARG A 88 5.17 8.50 10.12
C ARG A 88 4.22 7.34 10.30
N ILE A 89 2.91 7.59 10.37
CA ILE A 89 1.89 6.55 10.43
C ILE A 89 1.83 5.78 9.10
N ILE A 90 1.89 6.47 7.96
CA ILE A 90 1.95 5.83 6.64
C ILE A 90 3.21 4.94 6.54
N TYR A 91 4.36 5.44 7.00
CA TYR A 91 5.58 4.63 7.10
C TYR A 91 5.40 3.43 8.03
N LEU A 92 4.75 3.59 9.18
CA LEU A 92 4.46 2.48 10.08
C LEU A 92 3.58 1.42 9.41
N LEU A 93 2.59 1.81 8.62
CA LEU A 93 1.65 0.89 7.98
C LEU A 93 2.22 0.17 6.76
N TYR A 94 2.97 0.88 5.91
CA TYR A 94 3.43 0.38 4.61
C TYR A 94 4.95 0.16 4.55
N GLY A 95 5.72 0.74 5.45
CA GLY A 95 7.15 0.49 5.56
C GLY A 95 7.46 -0.94 5.97
N ALA A 96 8.71 -1.35 5.74
CA ALA A 96 9.18 -2.68 6.10
C ALA A 96 8.99 -2.99 7.59
N ALA A 97 8.81 -4.26 7.91
CA ALA A 97 8.79 -4.70 9.29
C ALA A 97 10.21 -4.65 9.84
N TYR A 98 10.41 -3.95 10.96
CA TYR A 98 11.71 -3.91 11.61
C TYR A 98 12.05 -5.31 12.14
N GLN A 99 12.82 -6.07 11.38
CA GLN A 99 13.44 -7.34 11.78
C GLN A 99 14.98 -7.22 11.85
N GLY A 100 15.51 -6.11 12.36
CA GLY A 100 16.95 -5.97 12.65
C GLY A 100 17.85 -5.62 11.46
N SER A 101 17.33 -5.68 10.23
CA SER A 101 17.83 -4.96 9.05
C SER A 101 16.74 -3.97 8.59
N PRO A 102 17.08 -2.80 8.04
CA PRO A 102 16.12 -2.03 7.27
C PRO A 102 15.83 -2.82 6.00
N ASP A 103 14.90 -3.78 6.08
CA ASP A 103 14.44 -4.46 4.88
C ASP A 103 13.88 -3.42 3.92
N GLU A 104 14.22 -3.57 2.65
CA GLU A 104 13.74 -2.71 1.58
C GLU A 104 12.19 -2.75 1.56
N TRP A 105 11.53 -1.64 1.20
CA TRP A 105 10.07 -1.66 1.10
C TRP A 105 9.65 -2.72 0.09
N LEU A 106 8.86 -3.71 0.53
CA LEU A 106 8.25 -4.67 -0.39
C LEU A 106 7.51 -3.90 -1.49
N ALA A 107 7.76 -4.25 -2.75
CA ALA A 107 7.21 -3.54 -3.90
C ALA A 107 5.66 -3.48 -3.88
N GLU A 108 4.99 -4.48 -3.30
CA GLU A 108 3.55 -4.47 -3.05
C GLU A 108 3.12 -3.34 -2.08
N ASN A 109 3.91 -3.04 -1.04
CA ASN A 109 3.59 -1.94 -0.13
C ASN A 109 3.78 -0.57 -0.82
N VAL A 110 4.81 -0.42 -1.64
CA VAL A 110 5.01 0.78 -2.46
C VAL A 110 3.84 0.94 -3.42
N ALA A 111 3.43 -0.13 -4.10
CA ALA A 111 2.28 -0.15 -4.99
C ALA A 111 0.97 0.25 -4.29
N ASN A 112 0.70 -0.26 -3.09
CA ASN A 112 -0.47 0.14 -2.30
C ASN A 112 -0.46 1.64 -1.95
N LEU A 113 0.71 2.18 -1.59
CA LEU A 113 0.85 3.61 -1.33
C LEU A 113 0.62 4.44 -2.61
N LEU A 114 1.22 4.03 -3.73
CA LEU A 114 1.05 4.68 -5.02
C LEU A 114 -0.43 4.68 -5.46
N LEU A 115 -1.14 3.57 -5.26
CA LEU A 115 -2.56 3.49 -5.59
C LEU A 115 -3.39 4.51 -4.81
N LEU A 116 -3.06 4.72 -3.54
CA LEU A 116 -3.70 5.73 -2.68
C LEU A 116 -3.30 7.18 -3.07
N CYS A 117 -2.09 7.39 -3.56
CA CYS A 117 -1.63 8.69 -4.06
C CYS A 117 -2.29 9.09 -5.39
N GLY A 118 -2.88 8.13 -6.10
CA GLY A 118 -3.61 8.32 -7.35
C GLY A 118 -2.72 8.44 -8.59
N ASP A 119 -3.36 8.33 -9.76
CA ASP A 119 -2.69 8.11 -11.05
C ASP A 119 -1.62 9.14 -11.40
N LYS A 120 -1.84 10.43 -11.08
CA LYS A 120 -0.91 11.50 -11.44
C LYS A 120 0.43 11.38 -10.72
N ILE A 121 0.42 11.07 -9.42
CA ILE A 121 1.64 10.94 -8.61
C ILE A 121 2.36 9.64 -9.01
N THR A 122 1.59 8.56 -9.16
CA THR A 122 2.11 7.26 -9.58
C THR A 122 2.80 7.32 -10.92
N ALA A 123 2.15 7.88 -11.94
CA ALA A 123 2.73 8.04 -13.27
C ALA A 123 4.05 8.84 -13.22
N LYS A 124 4.08 9.96 -12.52
CA LYS A 124 5.30 10.79 -12.38
C LYS A 124 6.45 10.02 -11.72
N LEU A 125 6.17 9.24 -10.68
CA LEU A 125 7.20 8.44 -10.00
C LEU A 125 7.75 7.35 -10.92
N LEU A 126 6.88 6.59 -11.60
CA LEU A 126 7.31 5.53 -12.51
C LEU A 126 8.10 6.09 -13.71
N ILE A 127 7.63 7.18 -14.31
CA ILE A 127 8.34 7.90 -15.38
C ILE A 127 9.72 8.38 -14.90
N SER A 128 9.81 8.92 -13.69
CA SER A 128 11.10 9.34 -13.12
C SER A 128 12.07 8.16 -12.96
N LYS A 129 11.59 6.97 -12.57
CA LYS A 129 12.44 5.77 -12.47
C LYS A 129 12.93 5.32 -13.86
N ALA A 130 12.07 5.41 -14.88
CA ALA A 130 12.41 5.10 -16.27
C ALA A 130 13.52 6.03 -16.80
N ILE A 131 13.36 7.35 -16.62
CA ILE A 131 14.35 8.36 -17.05
C ILE A 131 15.71 8.14 -16.37
N ASN A 132 15.70 7.73 -15.10
CA ASN A 132 16.92 7.45 -14.34
C ASN A 132 17.54 6.06 -14.63
N GLY A 133 17.00 5.30 -15.59
CA GLY A 133 17.52 3.98 -15.97
C GLY A 133 17.37 2.89 -14.89
N ARG A 134 16.52 3.09 -13.88
CA ARG A 134 16.30 2.11 -12.79
C ARG A 134 15.30 1.02 -13.21
N ILE A 135 15.66 0.27 -14.25
CA ILE A 135 14.73 -0.66 -14.93
C ILE A 135 14.23 -1.78 -14.01
N ILE A 136 15.12 -2.41 -13.24
CA ILE A 136 14.73 -3.53 -12.34
C ILE A 136 13.73 -3.05 -11.27
N GLU A 137 14.02 -1.93 -10.60
CA GLU A 137 13.14 -1.34 -9.59
C GLU A 137 11.80 -0.92 -10.23
N LEU A 138 11.85 -0.30 -11.41
CA LEU A 138 10.67 0.09 -12.17
C LEU A 138 9.80 -1.13 -12.53
N CYS A 139 10.39 -2.21 -13.01
CA CYS A 139 9.67 -3.46 -13.28
C CYS A 139 8.99 -3.97 -12.00
N SER A 140 9.74 -4.05 -10.89
CA SER A 140 9.24 -4.62 -9.62
C SER A 140 8.04 -3.83 -9.09
N ILE A 141 8.14 -2.50 -9.07
CA ILE A 141 7.05 -1.62 -8.65
C ILE A 141 5.88 -1.70 -9.62
N THR A 142 6.11 -1.70 -10.93
CA THR A 142 5.03 -1.74 -11.93
C THR A 142 4.25 -3.05 -11.89
N THR A 143 4.94 -4.19 -11.82
CA THR A 143 4.32 -5.51 -11.67
C THR A 143 3.52 -5.60 -10.37
N SER A 144 4.08 -5.13 -9.26
CA SER A 144 3.38 -5.06 -7.97
C SER A 144 2.15 -4.13 -8.04
N PHE A 145 2.25 -3.02 -8.76
CA PHE A 145 1.16 -2.07 -8.96
C PHE A 145 0.02 -2.71 -9.76
N CYS A 146 0.31 -3.44 -10.83
CA CYS A 146 -0.68 -4.23 -11.55
C CYS A 146 -1.42 -5.20 -10.61
N LEU A 147 -0.66 -5.98 -9.82
CA LEU A 147 -1.24 -6.95 -8.88
C LEU A 147 -2.17 -6.27 -7.85
N VAL A 148 -1.72 -5.16 -7.26
CA VAL A 148 -2.51 -4.40 -6.28
C VAL A 148 -3.76 -3.80 -6.93
N CYS A 149 -3.69 -3.35 -8.18
CA CYS A 149 -4.85 -2.89 -8.94
C CYS A 149 -5.89 -4.02 -9.10
N VAL A 150 -5.46 -5.22 -9.50
CA VAL A 150 -6.36 -6.39 -9.59
C VAL A 150 -6.98 -6.72 -8.23
N LYS A 151 -6.16 -6.82 -7.17
CA LYS A 151 -6.62 -7.10 -5.80
C LYS A 151 -7.65 -6.08 -5.29
N SER A 152 -7.57 -4.83 -5.76
CA SER A 152 -8.42 -3.72 -5.31
C SER A 152 -9.56 -3.37 -6.28
N ASN A 153 -9.83 -4.24 -7.26
CA ASN A 153 -10.82 -4.02 -8.33
C ASN A 153 -10.62 -2.68 -9.09
N TYR A 154 -9.37 -2.24 -9.22
CA TYR A 154 -9.02 -1.02 -9.96
C TYR A 154 -8.83 -1.31 -11.44
N SER A 155 -9.18 -0.33 -12.28
CA SER A 155 -9.10 -0.48 -13.73
C SER A 155 -7.66 -0.67 -14.21
N LEU A 156 -7.41 -1.79 -14.88
CA LEU A 156 -6.13 -2.04 -15.56
C LEU A 156 -5.92 -1.12 -16.78
N SER A 157 -6.96 -0.49 -17.32
CA SER A 157 -6.81 0.47 -18.43
C SER A 157 -5.91 1.64 -18.03
N CYS A 158 -6.03 2.14 -16.80
CA CYS A 158 -5.14 3.19 -16.28
C CYS A 158 -3.68 2.71 -16.21
N VAL A 159 -3.47 1.47 -15.80
CA VAL A 159 -2.13 0.87 -15.73
C VAL A 159 -1.51 0.74 -17.12
N MET A 160 -2.30 0.33 -18.12
CA MET A 160 -1.83 0.26 -19.51
C MET A 160 -1.41 1.63 -20.05
N ILE A 161 -2.16 2.68 -19.74
CA ILE A 161 -1.79 4.06 -20.10
C ILE A 161 -0.47 4.46 -19.40
N MET A 162 -0.28 4.10 -18.13
CA MET A 162 0.99 4.36 -17.44
C MET A 162 2.17 3.63 -18.09
N ILE A 163 2.00 2.36 -18.46
CA ILE A 163 3.03 1.57 -19.16
C ILE A 163 3.37 2.21 -20.51
N GLN A 164 2.37 2.66 -21.27
CA GLN A 164 2.61 3.36 -22.53
C GLN A 164 3.43 4.65 -22.32
N ASN A 165 3.10 5.44 -21.31
CA ASN A 165 3.84 6.66 -20.98
C ASN A 165 5.28 6.36 -20.55
N ILE A 166 5.50 5.28 -19.79
CA ILE A 166 6.84 4.82 -19.42
C ILE A 166 7.65 4.45 -20.68
N LEU A 167 7.08 3.66 -21.59
CA LEU A 167 7.76 3.23 -22.81
C LEU A 167 8.10 4.42 -23.73
N GLN A 168 7.26 5.45 -23.76
CA GLN A 168 7.51 6.65 -24.56
C GLN A 168 8.71 7.47 -24.09
N VAL A 169 8.97 7.53 -22.78
CA VAL A 169 10.09 8.29 -22.21
C VAL A 169 11.43 7.53 -22.22
N MET A 170 11.41 6.24 -22.52
CA MET A 170 12.62 5.43 -22.61
C MET A 170 13.24 5.59 -24.00
N ASP A 171 14.44 6.16 -24.11
CA ASP A 171 15.07 6.41 -25.42
C ASP A 171 15.59 5.13 -26.09
N ASN A 172 15.95 4.11 -25.31
CA ASN A 172 16.60 2.90 -25.78
C ASN A 172 15.61 1.74 -25.99
N SER A 173 15.54 1.20 -27.20
CA SER A 173 14.69 0.05 -27.55
C SER A 173 15.04 -1.23 -26.78
N LYS A 174 16.32 -1.43 -26.45
CA LYS A 174 16.77 -2.56 -25.63
C LYS A 174 16.22 -2.48 -24.20
N ASP A 175 16.19 -1.28 -23.63
CA ASP A 175 15.69 -1.08 -22.26
C ASP A 175 14.17 -1.26 -22.22
N ARG A 176 13.45 -0.79 -23.26
CA ARG A 176 12.00 -1.04 -23.42
C ARG A 176 11.69 -2.54 -23.45
N LEU A 177 12.44 -3.30 -24.23
CA LEU A 177 12.27 -4.75 -24.34
C LEU A 177 12.60 -5.45 -23.01
N THR A 178 13.68 -5.03 -22.36
CA THR A 178 14.11 -5.56 -21.07
C THR A 178 13.03 -5.31 -20.01
N PHE A 179 12.47 -4.10 -19.96
CA PHE A 179 11.40 -3.74 -19.04
C PHE A 179 10.17 -4.64 -19.19
N ILE A 180 9.68 -4.83 -20.43
CA ILE A 180 8.51 -5.68 -20.71
C ILE A 180 8.81 -7.14 -20.39
N ASN A 181 9.97 -7.66 -20.81
CA ASN A 181 10.34 -9.05 -20.55
C ASN A 181 10.48 -9.34 -19.06
N SER A 182 11.17 -8.47 -18.31
CA SER A 182 11.30 -8.63 -16.87
C SER A 182 9.96 -8.54 -16.13
N MET A 183 9.03 -7.69 -16.59
CA MET A 183 7.68 -7.69 -16.05
C MET A 183 6.97 -9.02 -16.30
N MET A 184 7.03 -9.56 -17.53
CA MET A 184 6.43 -10.85 -17.87
C MET A 184 7.02 -11.99 -17.03
N ASP A 185 8.33 -12.00 -16.83
CA ASP A 185 8.98 -13.03 -16.03
C ASP A 185 8.56 -12.94 -14.57
N MET A 186 8.48 -11.74 -13.97
CA MET A 186 7.93 -11.60 -12.62
C MET A 186 6.45 -12.02 -12.52
N PHE A 187 5.64 -11.78 -13.55
CA PHE A 187 4.28 -12.32 -13.57
C PHE A 187 4.25 -13.86 -13.61
N LYS A 188 5.16 -14.48 -14.37
CA LYS A 188 5.28 -15.95 -14.40
C LYS A 188 5.65 -16.50 -13.03
N GLU A 189 6.67 -15.93 -12.38
CA GLU A 189 7.09 -16.35 -11.04
C GLU A 189 5.94 -16.24 -10.04
N MET A 190 5.22 -15.11 -10.03
CA MET A 190 4.04 -14.95 -9.15
C MET A 190 2.93 -15.97 -9.44
N ILE A 191 2.73 -16.37 -10.70
CA ILE A 191 1.75 -17.40 -11.05
C ILE A 191 2.23 -18.78 -10.56
N LEU A 192 3.51 -19.09 -10.74
CA LEU A 192 4.11 -20.35 -10.28
C LEU A 192 4.01 -20.49 -8.76
N ASP A 193 4.40 -19.45 -8.02
CA ASP A 193 4.26 -19.40 -6.55
C ASP A 193 2.82 -19.71 -6.13
N MET A 194 1.82 -19.13 -6.80
CA MET A 194 0.41 -19.38 -6.49
C MET A 194 -0.04 -20.83 -6.71
N HIS A 195 0.60 -21.58 -7.62
CA HIS A 195 0.29 -22.99 -7.90
C HIS A 195 1.06 -23.95 -6.98
N GLU A 196 2.23 -23.57 -6.47
CA GLU A 196 2.99 -24.40 -5.52
C GLU A 196 2.35 -24.44 -4.11
N PHE A 197 1.48 -23.48 -3.79
CA PHE A 197 0.75 -23.42 -2.52
C PHE A 197 -0.72 -23.92 -2.60
N SER A 198 -1.12 -24.55 -3.71
CA SER A 198 -2.44 -25.17 -3.90
C SER A 198 -2.36 -26.70 -3.88
#